data_AF-A0A2E3GPX4-F1
#
_entry.id   AF-A0A2E3GPX4-F1
#
_cell.length_a   1.000
_cell.length_b   1.000
_cell.length_c   1.000
_cell.angle_alpha   90.00
_cell.angle_beta   90.00
_cell.angle_gamma   90.00
#
_symmetry.space_group_name_H-M   'P 1'
#
loop_
_entity.id
_entity.type
_entity.pdbx_description
1 polymer ?
#
loop_
_entity_poly.entity_id
_entity_poly.type
_entity_poly.pdbx_seq_one_letter_code
_entity_poly.pdbx_strand_id
1 'polypeptide(L)'
;MTTSNLKEISYSSGIFNTDNKLSVLRSSFTLVKKFDCLTEDNLDLLVDKLERLKNENFNRINIPDFEYYVEGNILSYNTTFIKGWSIGTLIPKFAKIVYEDVIQKDSDWTFDDYGSANFIVECNTDRIFAVDFQSYNYVPDRDYRESRWKKSQNLNLCVIDNMMRGEWTNPALHPLK
;
A
#
# COMPACT_ATOMS: atom_id res chain seq x y z
N MET A 1 -22.64 14.81 11.79
CA MET A 1 -21.75 13.65 11.63
C MET A 1 -22.29 12.83 10.49
N THR A 2 -21.77 13.05 9.29
CA THR A 2 -22.05 12.20 8.13
C THR A 2 -21.25 10.92 8.34
N THR A 3 -21.92 9.79 8.51
CA THR A 3 -21.29 8.48 8.47
C THR A 3 -20.72 8.28 7.08
N SER A 4 -19.41 8.46 6.98
CA SER A 4 -18.54 7.83 6.00
C SER A 4 -19.03 6.43 5.60
N ASN A 5 -19.33 6.23 4.32
CA ASN A 5 -19.62 4.90 3.77
C ASN A 5 -18.36 4.37 3.07
N LEU A 6 -17.28 4.13 3.84
CA LEU A 6 -16.16 3.33 3.31
C LEU A 6 -16.71 2.01 2.79
N LYS A 7 -16.33 1.62 1.57
CA LYS A 7 -16.78 0.34 1.03
C LYS A 7 -16.20 -0.80 1.86
N GLU A 8 -17.11 -1.48 2.55
CA GLU A 8 -16.76 -2.59 3.41
C GLU A 8 -16.41 -3.83 2.57
N ILE A 9 -15.20 -4.34 2.73
CA ILE A 9 -14.79 -5.63 2.17
C ILE A 9 -14.90 -6.67 3.28
N SER A 10 -15.69 -7.72 3.05
CA SER A 10 -15.84 -8.86 3.97
C SER A 10 -14.90 -10.01 3.59
N TYR A 11 -14.31 -10.64 4.60
CA TYR A 11 -13.49 -11.85 4.49
C TYR A 11 -14.06 -12.97 5.35
N SER A 12 -13.92 -14.20 4.86
CA SER A 12 -14.26 -15.40 5.61
C SER A 12 -13.15 -15.76 6.59
N SER A 13 -13.54 -16.08 7.82
CA SER A 13 -12.67 -16.57 8.88
C SER A 13 -13.23 -17.86 9.47
N GLY A 14 -12.39 -18.87 9.68
CA GLY A 14 -12.79 -20.15 10.25
C GLY A 14 -12.60 -20.19 11.76
N ILE A 15 -13.60 -20.68 12.49
CA ILE A 15 -13.48 -21.05 13.91
C ILE A 15 -13.90 -22.51 14.08
N PHE A 16 -13.31 -23.20 15.06
CA PHE A 16 -13.64 -24.58 15.37
C PHE A 16 -14.34 -24.65 16.73
N ASN A 17 -15.41 -25.42 16.83
CA ASN A 17 -16.01 -25.73 18.12
C ASN A 17 -15.20 -26.84 18.85
N THR A 18 -15.61 -27.20 20.07
CA THR A 18 -14.96 -28.26 20.87
C THR A 18 -14.99 -29.64 20.23
N ASP A 19 -15.86 -29.85 19.23
CA ASP A 19 -15.96 -31.09 18.46
C ASP A 19 -15.18 -31.03 17.13
N ASN A 20 -14.28 -30.05 16.96
CA ASN A 20 -13.53 -29.79 15.72
C ASN A 20 -14.40 -29.52 14.49
N LYS A 21 -15.65 -29.08 14.66
CA LYS A 21 -16.50 -28.65 13.55
C LYS A 21 -16.19 -27.21 13.17
N LEU A 22 -15.91 -26.99 11.88
CA LEU A 22 -15.68 -25.68 11.30
C LEU A 22 -16.98 -24.87 11.25
N SER A 23 -16.94 -23.64 11.76
CA SER A 23 -17.93 -22.58 11.51
C SER A 23 -17.25 -21.41 10.80
N VAL A 24 -17.97 -20.74 9.90
CA VAL A 24 -17.45 -19.63 9.10
C VAL A 24 -18.03 -18.32 9.59
N LEU A 25 -17.15 -17.36 9.89
CA LEU A 25 -17.47 -15.98 10.24
C LEU A 25 -17.23 -15.08 9.03
N ARG A 26 -18.04 -14.04 8.88
CA ARG A 26 -17.74 -12.89 8.02
C ARG A 26 -17.15 -11.79 8.87
N SER A 27 -16.03 -11.23 8.41
CA SER A 27 -15.29 -10.19 9.11
C SER A 27 -14.91 -9.08 8.15
N SER A 28 -14.98 -7.84 8.60
CA SER A 28 -14.45 -6.67 7.90
C SER A 28 -13.42 -5.99 8.78
N PHE A 29 -12.51 -5.28 8.16
CA PHE A 29 -11.37 -4.67 8.83
C PHE A 29 -11.18 -3.25 8.29
N THR A 30 -10.86 -2.34 9.21
CA THR A 30 -10.46 -0.97 8.90
C THR A 30 -9.07 -0.75 9.47
N LEU A 31 -8.19 -0.14 8.69
CA LEU A 31 -6.89 0.33 9.16
C LEU A 31 -7.02 1.82 9.49
N VAL A 32 -6.55 2.20 10.68
CA VAL A 32 -6.40 3.61 11.07
C VAL A 32 -4.92 3.94 11.08
N LYS A 33 -4.51 4.93 10.28
CA LYS A 33 -3.18 5.55 10.40
C LYS A 33 -3.31 6.93 11.00
N LYS A 34 -2.39 7.28 11.90
CA LYS A 34 -2.35 8.57 12.60
C LYS A 34 -0.95 9.16 12.46
N PHE A 35 -0.88 10.43 12.09
CA PHE A 35 0.32 11.21 11.88
C PHE A 35 0.30 12.40 12.81
N ASP A 36 1.36 12.56 13.58
CA ASP A 36 1.64 13.77 14.34
C ASP A 36 2.53 14.66 13.46
N CYS A 37 1.91 15.63 12.78
CA CYS A 37 2.63 16.51 11.87
C CYS A 37 3.38 17.57 12.67
N LEU A 38 4.71 17.51 12.64
CA LEU A 38 5.57 18.38 13.45
C LEU A 38 5.41 19.87 13.09
N THR A 39 5.04 20.16 11.84
CA THR A 39 4.79 21.51 11.33
C THR A 39 3.47 21.57 10.55
N GLU A 40 2.92 22.78 10.43
CA GLU A 40 1.76 23.06 9.58
C GLU A 40 2.04 22.70 8.11
N ASP A 41 3.24 23.00 7.59
CA ASP A 41 3.65 22.59 6.24
C ASP A 41 3.59 21.07 6.02
N ASN A 42 3.90 20.26 7.04
CA ASN A 42 3.80 18.80 6.93
C ASN A 42 2.35 18.34 6.86
N LEU A 43 1.47 19.00 7.62
CA LEU A 43 0.03 18.75 7.60
C LEU A 43 -0.55 19.12 6.23
N ASP A 44 -0.25 20.32 5.73
CA ASP A 44 -0.73 20.82 4.45
C ASP A 44 -0.29 19.93 3.29
N LEU A 45 0.98 19.48 3.30
CA LEU A 45 1.49 18.56 2.30
C LEU A 45 0.74 17.21 2.33
N LEU A 46 0.46 16.68 3.53
CA LEU A 46 -0.25 15.41 3.65
C LEU A 46 -1.72 15.54 3.24
N VAL A 47 -2.37 16.67 3.55
CA VAL A 47 -3.73 17.00 3.11
C VAL A 47 -3.79 17.09 1.58
N ASP A 48 -2.90 17.86 0.94
CA ASP A 48 -2.87 18.01 -0.53
C ASP A 48 -2.68 16.64 -1.21
N LYS A 49 -1.78 15.80 -0.69
CA LYS A 49 -1.59 14.42 -1.20
C LYS A 49 -2.87 13.59 -1.11
N LEU A 50 -3.55 13.59 0.03
CA LEU A 50 -4.76 12.79 0.23
C LEU A 50 -5.92 13.31 -0.63
N GLU A 51 -6.07 14.63 -0.77
CA GLU A 51 -7.10 15.23 -1.64
C GLU A 51 -6.87 14.93 -3.12
N ARG A 52 -5.62 14.97 -3.59
CA ARG A 52 -5.26 14.50 -4.94
C ARG A 52 -5.59 13.01 -5.11
N LEU A 53 -5.15 12.18 -4.16
CA LEU A 53 -5.28 10.73 -4.26
C LEU A 53 -6.73 10.26 -4.34
N LYS A 54 -7.68 10.97 -3.72
CA LYS A 54 -9.13 10.72 -3.86
C LYS A 54 -9.63 10.74 -5.30
N ASN A 55 -8.97 11.50 -6.18
CA ASN A 55 -9.40 11.72 -7.56
C ASN A 55 -8.51 10.99 -8.58
N GLU A 56 -7.51 10.25 -8.11
CA GLU A 56 -6.47 9.71 -8.97
C GLU A 56 -6.81 8.33 -9.53
N ASN A 57 -6.45 8.09 -10.79
CA ASN A 57 -6.65 6.81 -11.46
C ASN A 57 -5.30 6.17 -11.83
N PHE A 58 -5.07 4.96 -11.34
CA PHE A 58 -3.90 4.13 -11.63
C PHE A 58 -4.27 2.87 -12.44
N ASN A 59 -5.28 2.99 -13.30
CA ASN A 59 -5.76 1.93 -14.20
C ASN A 59 -6.10 0.62 -13.45
N ARG A 60 -5.15 -0.32 -13.37
CA ARG A 60 -5.34 -1.63 -12.74
C ARG A 60 -4.92 -1.64 -11.26
N ILE A 61 -4.15 -0.65 -10.81
CA ILE A 61 -3.81 -0.48 -9.39
C ILE A 61 -4.96 0.25 -8.69
N ASN A 62 -5.44 -0.33 -7.60
CA ASN A 62 -6.56 0.21 -6.83
C ASN A 62 -6.03 1.00 -5.63
N ILE A 63 -6.72 2.08 -5.29
CA ILE A 63 -6.53 2.75 -4.00
C ILE A 63 -7.64 2.25 -3.08
N PRO A 64 -7.33 1.71 -1.89
CA PRO A 64 -8.36 1.37 -0.91
C PRO A 64 -9.17 2.61 -0.54
N ASP A 65 -10.48 2.48 -0.43
CA ASP A 65 -11.34 3.58 0.01
C ASP A 65 -10.84 4.11 1.36
N PHE A 66 -10.83 5.43 1.51
CA PHE A 66 -10.37 6.08 2.72
C PHE A 66 -11.05 7.43 2.97
N GLU A 67 -11.08 7.80 4.24
CA GLU A 67 -11.47 9.13 4.70
C GLU A 67 -10.49 9.58 5.78
N TYR A 68 -10.21 10.87 5.79
CA TYR A 68 -9.27 11.46 6.74
C TYR A 68 -9.93 12.60 7.53
N TYR A 69 -9.36 12.85 8.70
CA TYR A 69 -9.78 13.85 9.66
C TYR A 69 -8.55 14.53 10.24
N VAL A 70 -8.69 15.83 10.50
CA VAL A 70 -7.61 16.68 11.03
C VAL A 70 -8.09 17.27 12.36
N GLU A 71 -7.27 17.13 13.39
CA GLU A 71 -7.48 17.71 14.72
C GLU A 71 -6.19 18.40 15.19
N GLY A 72 -6.12 19.72 15.06
CA GLY A 72 -4.87 20.46 15.23
C GLY A 72 -3.83 20.00 14.21
N ASN A 73 -2.63 19.64 14.67
CA ASN A 73 -1.55 19.12 13.83
C ASN A 73 -1.59 17.60 13.63
N ILE A 74 -2.67 16.95 14.06
CA ILE A 74 -2.82 15.51 13.92
C ILE A 74 -3.71 15.22 12.72
N LEU A 75 -3.17 14.53 11.73
CA LEU A 75 -3.95 13.93 10.65
C LEU A 75 -4.13 12.46 10.91
N SER A 76 -5.34 11.96 10.80
CA SER A 76 -5.62 10.53 10.82
C SER A 76 -6.50 10.15 9.65
N TYR A 77 -6.36 8.92 9.16
CA TYR A 77 -7.29 8.40 8.18
C TYR A 77 -7.68 6.96 8.48
N ASN A 78 -8.96 6.68 8.19
CA ASN A 78 -9.53 5.36 8.15
C ASN A 78 -9.49 4.89 6.71
N THR A 79 -9.01 3.68 6.48
CA THR A 79 -9.01 3.08 5.16
C THR A 79 -9.44 1.62 5.22
N THR A 80 -10.12 1.15 4.18
CA THR A 80 -10.49 -0.26 4.04
C THR A 80 -9.23 -1.11 4.08
N PHE A 81 -9.18 -2.06 5.02
CA PHE A 81 -8.04 -2.97 5.11
C PHE A 81 -8.13 -4.03 4.00
N ILE A 82 -7.06 -4.15 3.23
CA ILE A 82 -6.93 -5.12 2.15
C ILE A 82 -6.21 -6.35 2.67
N LYS A 83 -6.94 -7.46 2.85
CA LYS A 83 -6.36 -8.75 3.20
C LYS A 83 -5.78 -9.37 1.94
N GLY A 84 -4.47 -9.64 1.96
CA GLY A 84 -3.76 -10.11 0.79
C GLY A 84 -2.31 -10.43 1.07
N TRP A 85 -1.52 -10.48 0.00
CA TRP A 85 -0.10 -10.77 0.05
C TRP A 85 0.72 -9.60 -0.49
N SER A 86 1.80 -9.26 0.21
CA SER A 86 2.79 -8.24 -0.17
C SER A 86 3.71 -8.72 -1.30
N ILE A 87 3.11 -9.01 -2.45
CA ILE A 87 3.79 -9.64 -3.60
C ILE A 87 3.62 -8.85 -4.90
N GLY A 88 3.01 -7.66 -4.84
CA GLY A 88 2.65 -6.87 -6.01
C GLY A 88 3.84 -6.49 -6.89
N THR A 89 5.04 -6.38 -6.31
CA THR A 89 6.29 -6.11 -7.04
C THR A 89 7.23 -7.32 -7.14
N LEU A 90 6.82 -8.48 -6.60
CA LEU A 90 7.65 -9.70 -6.57
C LEU A 90 7.29 -10.69 -7.69
N ILE A 91 5.99 -10.85 -7.98
CA ILE A 91 5.54 -11.79 -9.01
C ILE A 91 5.51 -11.07 -10.37
N PRO A 92 6.12 -11.63 -11.44
CA PRO A 92 6.24 -10.95 -12.73
C PRO A 92 4.93 -10.40 -13.30
N LYS A 93 3.81 -11.14 -13.18
CA LYS A 93 2.50 -10.69 -13.69
C LYS A 93 2.00 -9.42 -12.99
N PHE A 94 2.26 -9.26 -11.69
CA PHE A 94 1.83 -8.11 -10.91
C PHE A 94 2.86 -6.97 -10.99
N ALA A 95 4.14 -7.30 -10.97
CA ALA A 95 5.22 -6.32 -11.11
C ALA A 95 5.14 -5.58 -12.45
N LYS A 96 4.73 -6.27 -13.52
CA LYS A 96 4.44 -5.65 -14.83
C LYS A 96 3.34 -4.60 -14.73
N ILE A 97 2.26 -4.87 -13.98
CA ILE A 97 1.17 -3.92 -13.76
C ILE A 97 1.68 -2.69 -13.01
N VAL A 98 2.45 -2.88 -11.92
CA VAL A 98 3.04 -1.76 -11.17
C VAL A 98 3.95 -0.92 -12.08
N TYR A 99 4.80 -1.56 -12.88
CA TYR A 99 5.68 -0.86 -13.81
C TYR A 99 4.90 -0.01 -14.82
N GLU A 100 3.88 -0.58 -15.46
CA GLU A 100 3.09 0.11 -16.48
C GLU A 100 2.21 1.23 -15.89
N ASP A 101 1.55 0.99 -14.75
CA ASP A 101 0.52 1.88 -14.22
C ASP A 101 1.01 2.87 -13.16
N VAL A 102 2.21 2.68 -12.61
CA VAL A 102 2.80 3.56 -11.58
C VAL A 102 4.09 4.20 -12.09
N ILE A 103 5.05 3.39 -12.56
CA ILE A 103 6.37 3.90 -12.97
C ILE A 103 6.23 4.68 -14.30
N GLN A 104 5.58 4.07 -15.29
CA GLN A 104 5.38 4.64 -16.63
C GLN A 104 4.15 5.56 -16.74
N LYS A 105 3.45 5.83 -15.63
CA LYS A 105 2.26 6.69 -15.61
C LYS A 105 2.58 8.08 -16.15
N ASP A 106 1.73 8.53 -17.08
CA ASP A 106 1.78 9.86 -17.66
C ASP A 106 1.10 10.89 -16.74
N SER A 107 1.76 11.18 -15.63
CA SER A 107 1.40 12.20 -14.64
C SER A 107 2.66 12.53 -13.87
N ASP A 108 2.82 13.77 -13.41
CA ASP A 108 3.95 14.16 -12.57
C ASP A 108 3.84 13.59 -11.15
N TRP A 109 2.64 13.18 -10.72
CA TRP A 109 2.40 12.57 -9.41
C TRP A 109 2.26 11.05 -9.54
N THR A 110 2.96 10.31 -8.69
CA THR A 110 2.90 8.84 -8.65
C THR A 110 3.34 8.31 -7.28
N PHE A 111 3.25 6.99 -7.08
CA PHE A 111 3.88 6.34 -5.92
C PHE A 111 5.38 6.15 -6.17
N ASP A 112 6.25 6.46 -5.22
CA ASP A 112 7.71 6.41 -5.39
C ASP A 112 8.46 5.45 -4.44
N ASP A 113 7.70 4.75 -3.58
CA ASP A 113 8.18 3.63 -2.79
C ASP A 113 7.64 2.30 -3.33
N TYR A 114 8.47 1.64 -4.13
CA TYR A 114 8.14 0.40 -4.83
C TYR A 114 8.32 -0.87 -3.98
N GLY A 115 8.49 -0.74 -2.66
CA GLY A 115 8.55 -1.88 -1.75
C GLY A 115 7.34 -2.80 -1.88
N SER A 116 7.57 -4.12 -1.85
CA SER A 116 6.49 -5.10 -2.02
C SER A 116 5.38 -5.01 -0.96
N ALA A 117 5.72 -4.50 0.23
CA ALA A 117 4.77 -4.22 1.31
C ALA A 117 3.74 -3.13 0.97
N ASN A 118 4.05 -2.24 0.02
CA ASN A 118 3.17 -1.13 -0.36
C ASN A 118 2.18 -1.52 -1.46
N PHE A 119 2.36 -2.69 -2.09
CA PHE A 119 1.52 -3.21 -3.18
C PHE A 119 0.95 -4.58 -2.80
N ILE A 120 -0.28 -4.58 -2.28
CA ILE A 120 -0.96 -5.78 -1.79
C ILE A 120 -1.80 -6.40 -2.90
N VAL A 121 -1.63 -7.70 -3.12
CA VAL A 121 -2.52 -8.49 -3.97
C VAL A 121 -3.62 -9.09 -3.10
N GLU A 122 -4.87 -8.67 -3.32
CA GLU A 122 -6.03 -9.09 -2.54
C GLU A 122 -6.34 -10.58 -2.73
N CYS A 123 -6.66 -11.26 -1.62
CA CYS A 123 -6.60 -12.73 -1.59
C CYS A 123 -7.69 -13.47 -2.38
N ASN A 124 -8.75 -12.79 -2.82
CA ASN A 124 -9.92 -13.40 -3.45
C ASN A 124 -10.03 -13.07 -4.95
N THR A 125 -9.41 -11.99 -5.40
CA THR A 125 -9.65 -11.37 -6.71
C THR A 125 -8.40 -11.08 -7.51
N ASP A 126 -7.20 -11.31 -6.96
CA ASP A 126 -5.90 -10.97 -7.58
C ASP A 126 -5.74 -9.47 -7.91
N ARG A 127 -6.61 -8.60 -7.39
CA ARG A 127 -6.51 -7.15 -7.56
C ARG A 127 -5.34 -6.60 -6.75
N ILE A 128 -4.58 -5.69 -7.35
CA ILE A 128 -3.47 -5.02 -6.67
C ILE A 128 -3.97 -3.71 -6.06
N PHE A 129 -3.57 -3.45 -4.82
CA PHE A 129 -3.84 -2.22 -4.09
C PHE A 129 -2.54 -1.54 -3.67
N ALA A 130 -2.45 -0.23 -3.90
CA ALA A 130 -1.40 0.60 -3.29
C ALA A 130 -1.89 1.07 -1.91
N VAL A 131 -1.20 0.69 -0.83
CA VAL A 131 -1.71 0.85 0.56
C VAL A 131 -0.93 1.87 1.40
N ASP A 132 0.21 2.37 0.89
CA ASP A 132 1.02 3.36 1.58
C ASP A 132 0.90 4.75 0.94
N PHE A 133 -0.13 5.50 1.34
CA PHE A 133 -0.47 6.79 0.74
C PHE A 133 0.63 7.86 0.90
N GLN A 134 1.52 7.69 1.87
CA GLN A 134 2.64 8.61 2.12
C GLN A 134 3.64 8.61 0.96
N SER A 135 3.74 7.49 0.25
CA SER A 135 4.59 7.31 -0.93
C SER A 135 4.02 7.94 -2.21
N TYR A 136 2.80 8.52 -2.19
CA TYR A 136 2.29 9.32 -3.30
C TYR A 136 2.94 10.70 -3.31
N ASN A 137 3.74 11.00 -4.32
CA ASN A 137 4.65 12.15 -4.38
C ASN A 137 4.68 12.78 -5.78
N TYR A 138 5.08 14.06 -5.84
CA TYR A 138 5.42 14.75 -7.09
C TYR A 138 6.82 14.32 -7.54
N VAL A 139 6.89 13.52 -8.59
CA VAL A 139 8.12 12.92 -9.11
C VAL A 139 8.09 12.95 -10.64
N PRO A 140 8.16 14.11 -11.32
CA PRO A 140 7.98 14.21 -12.78
C PRO A 140 9.04 13.46 -13.60
N ASP A 141 10.24 13.27 -13.04
CA ASP A 141 11.37 12.62 -13.71
C ASP A 141 11.16 11.10 -13.85
N ARG A 142 10.91 10.64 -15.08
CA ARG A 142 10.72 9.21 -15.39
C ARG A 142 12.01 8.39 -15.23
N ASP A 143 13.18 8.93 -15.57
CA ASP A 143 14.45 8.22 -15.42
C ASP A 143 14.75 7.98 -13.93
N TYR A 144 14.44 8.96 -13.09
CA TYR A 144 14.51 8.80 -11.64
C TYR A 144 13.58 7.68 -11.15
N ARG A 145 12.30 7.64 -11.60
CA ARG A 145 11.36 6.57 -11.26
C ARG A 145 11.90 5.21 -11.66
N GLU A 146 12.44 5.07 -12.87
CA GLU A 146 13.03 3.82 -13.35
C GLU A 146 14.24 3.38 -12.53
N SER A 147 15.10 4.34 -12.13
CA SER A 147 16.26 4.03 -11.30
C SER A 147 15.85 3.49 -9.92
N ARG A 148 14.79 4.06 -9.34
CA ARG A 148 14.21 3.65 -8.06
C ARG A 148 13.54 2.27 -8.19
N TRP A 149 12.85 2.01 -9.29
CA TRP A 149 12.27 0.70 -9.60
C TRP A 149 13.34 -0.39 -9.66
N LYS A 150 14.43 -0.18 -10.41
CA LYS A 150 15.55 -1.13 -10.51
C LYS A 150 16.18 -1.42 -9.14
N LYS A 151 16.37 -0.38 -8.31
CA LYS A 151 16.88 -0.53 -6.93
C LYS A 151 15.95 -1.39 -6.08
N SER A 152 14.65 -1.14 -6.16
CA SER A 152 13.65 -1.92 -5.42
C SER A 152 13.63 -3.39 -5.85
N GLN A 153 13.71 -3.68 -7.16
CA GLN A 153 13.79 -5.05 -7.66
C GLN A 153 15.01 -5.79 -7.11
N ASN A 154 16.19 -5.17 -7.11
CA ASN A 154 17.41 -5.77 -6.56
C ASN A 154 17.28 -6.04 -5.05
N LEU A 155 16.71 -5.10 -4.29
CA LEU A 155 16.46 -5.27 -2.86
C LEU A 155 15.50 -6.43 -2.60
N ASN A 156 14.40 -6.49 -3.34
CA ASN A 156 13.40 -7.55 -3.23
C ASN A 156 13.99 -8.93 -3.51
N LEU A 157 14.85 -9.06 -4.54
CA LEU A 157 15.55 -10.30 -4.84
C LEU A 157 16.48 -10.73 -3.70
N CYS A 158 17.22 -9.79 -3.10
CA CYS A 158 18.08 -10.06 -1.95
C CYS A 158 17.27 -10.52 -0.73
N VAL A 159 16.15 -9.86 -0.43
CA VAL A 159 15.25 -10.25 0.68
C VAL A 159 14.70 -11.65 0.45
N ILE A 160 14.24 -11.98 -0.76
CA ILE A 160 13.73 -13.32 -1.08
C ILE A 160 14.83 -14.38 -0.93
N ASP A 161 16.03 -14.16 -1.48
CA ASP A 161 17.15 -15.11 -1.38
C ASP A 161 17.53 -15.39 0.08
N ASN A 162 17.61 -14.36 0.91
CA ASN A 162 17.84 -14.51 2.35
C ASN A 162 16.71 -15.32 3.02
N MET A 163 15.45 -14.97 2.75
CA MET A 163 14.29 -15.71 3.29
C MET A 163 14.32 -17.19 2.89
N MET A 164 14.68 -17.51 1.65
CA MET A 164 14.79 -18.89 1.16
C MET A 164 15.92 -19.68 1.84
N ARG A 165 16.94 -19.00 2.37
CA ARG A 165 18.01 -19.60 3.17
C ARG A 165 17.69 -19.68 4.66
N GLY A 166 16.52 -19.17 5.08
CA GLY A 166 16.18 -19.02 6.50
C GLY A 166 16.98 -17.92 7.20
N GLU A 167 17.58 -17.00 6.43
CA GLU A 167 18.32 -15.86 6.93
C GLU A 167 17.40 -14.63 6.94
N TRP A 168 17.35 -13.90 8.06
CA TRP A 168 16.65 -12.63 8.14
C TRP A 168 17.62 -11.52 8.54
N THR A 169 17.82 -10.58 7.63
CA THR A 169 18.47 -9.30 7.90
C THR A 169 17.50 -8.20 7.50
N ASN A 170 17.30 -7.22 8.38
CA ASN A 170 16.39 -6.12 8.07
C ASN A 170 17.00 -5.27 6.95
N PRO A 171 16.40 -5.21 5.75
CA PRO A 171 16.94 -4.44 4.63
C PRO A 171 17.04 -2.93 4.93
N ALA A 172 16.25 -2.41 5.87
CA ALA A 172 16.31 -1.00 6.26
C ALA A 172 17.55 -0.64 7.10
N LEU A 173 18.26 -1.63 7.68
CA LEU A 173 19.44 -1.41 8.51
C LEU A 173 20.76 -1.45 7.72
N HIS A 174 20.72 -1.86 6.46
CA HIS A 174 21.88 -1.93 5.57
C HIS A 174 21.50 -1.37 4.20
N PRO A 175 21.50 -0.03 4.02
CA PRO A 175 21.35 0.53 2.68
C PRO A 175 22.45 -0.07 1.80
N LEU A 176 22.04 -0.76 0.73
CA LEU A 176 22.96 -1.29 -0.29
C LEU A 176 23.89 -0.13 -0.70
N LYS A 177 25.19 -0.33 -0.45
CA LYS A 177 26.25 0.61 -0.84
C LYS A 177 26.34 0.72 -2.36
#